data_AF-A0A7S2MW11-F1
#
_entry.id   AF-A0A7S2MW11-F1
#
_cell.length_a   1.000
_cell.length_b   1.000
_cell.length_c   1.000
_cell.angle_alpha   90.00
_cell.angle_beta   90.00
_cell.angle_gamma   90.00
#
_symmetry.space_group_name_H-M   'P 1'
#
loop_
_entity.id
_entity.type
_entity.pdbx_description
1 polymer ?
#
loop_
_entity_poly.entity_id
_entity_poly.type
_entity_poly.pdbx_seq_one_letter_code
_entity_poly.pdbx_strand_id
1 'polypeptide(L)'
;CALGSDCADCGERVSENLKLVCTNTCAESNDGDCDDGGLGAQFKRCSLGSDCDDCGARTAGSGCVDGVLRLCGSSCTFEGDGGCDDGGNGAEFQSCSFGSDCDDCGERHESCSSRPPRKAAVPPPHMPILAPES
;
A
#
# COMPACT_ATOMS: atom_id res chain seq x y z
N CYS A 1 -10.75 15.98 10.30
CA CYS A 1 -9.94 14.76 10.11
C CYS A 1 -9.13 14.93 8.84
N ALA A 2 -7.83 14.65 8.88
CA ALA A 2 -7.00 14.60 7.69
C ALA A 2 -7.35 13.34 6.89
N LEU A 3 -7.20 13.38 5.56
CA LEU A 3 -7.43 12.23 4.70
C LEU A 3 -6.51 11.07 5.14
N GLY A 4 -7.07 9.89 5.42
CA GLY A 4 -6.29 8.67 5.69
C GLY A 4 -5.75 8.49 7.12
N SER A 5 -6.24 9.22 8.13
CA SER A 5 -5.69 9.15 9.49
C SER A 5 -6.44 8.23 10.46
N ASP A 6 -7.74 7.94 10.26
CA ASP A 6 -8.53 7.00 11.09
C ASP A 6 -9.88 6.63 10.43
N CYS A 7 -9.97 5.46 9.80
CA CYS A 7 -11.20 5.08 9.07
C CYS A 7 -12.34 4.56 9.96
N ALA A 8 -12.04 4.16 11.20
CA ALA A 8 -13.04 3.64 12.15
C ALA A 8 -14.11 4.67 12.56
N ASP A 9 -13.75 5.96 12.65
CA ASP A 9 -14.65 7.03 13.09
C ASP A 9 -15.09 7.98 11.96
N CYS A 10 -14.42 7.92 10.80
CA CYS A 10 -14.54 8.94 9.75
C CYS A 10 -15.36 8.56 8.51
N GLY A 11 -15.76 7.30 8.35
CA GLY A 11 -16.54 6.77 7.21
C GLY A 11 -15.76 6.66 5.89
N GLU A 12 -16.37 6.06 4.86
CA GLU A 12 -15.82 5.95 3.50
C GLU A 12 -15.54 7.34 2.92
N ARG A 13 -14.30 7.61 2.50
CA ARG A 13 -13.90 8.88 1.89
C ARG A 13 -13.28 8.64 0.53
N VAL A 14 -14.12 8.60 -0.49
CA VAL A 14 -13.72 8.64 -1.90
C VAL A 14 -13.32 10.07 -2.27
N SER A 15 -12.03 10.28 -2.53
CA SER A 15 -11.57 11.46 -3.27
C SER A 15 -11.52 11.08 -4.75
N GLU A 16 -12.30 11.78 -5.57
CA GLU A 16 -12.54 11.44 -6.99
C GLU A 16 -11.27 11.45 -7.87
N ASN A 17 -10.13 11.98 -7.38
CA ASN A 17 -8.86 11.99 -8.11
C ASN A 17 -7.77 11.07 -7.51
N LEU A 18 -8.10 10.39 -6.40
CA LEU A 18 -7.25 9.38 -5.77
C LEU A 18 -8.22 8.42 -5.10
N LYS A 19 -8.80 7.46 -5.85
CA LYS A 19 -9.91 6.63 -5.32
C LYS A 19 -9.40 5.81 -4.14
N LEU A 20 -9.52 6.36 -2.94
CA LEU A 20 -9.04 5.75 -1.73
C LEU A 20 -9.95 4.55 -1.43
N VAL A 21 -9.40 3.34 -1.52
CA VAL A 21 -10.06 2.07 -1.20
C VAL A 21 -9.67 1.70 0.23
N CYS A 22 -10.66 1.74 1.10
CA CYS A 22 -10.55 1.23 2.46
C CYS A 22 -11.89 0.59 2.81
N THR A 23 -11.89 -0.73 2.78
CA THR A 23 -13.01 -1.59 3.11
C THR A 23 -12.49 -2.68 4.03
N ASN A 24 -13.35 -3.24 4.86
CA ASN A 24 -13.02 -4.36 5.75
C ASN A 24 -13.94 -5.54 5.41
N THR A 25 -13.96 -5.89 4.12
CA THR A 25 -14.96 -6.81 3.55
C THR A 25 -14.46 -8.25 3.46
N CYS A 26 -13.20 -8.52 3.76
CA CYS A 26 -12.67 -9.89 3.82
C CYS A 26 -12.76 -10.48 5.23
N ALA A 27 -12.63 -11.80 5.35
CA ALA A 27 -12.74 -12.51 6.62
C ALA A 27 -11.65 -12.13 7.64
N GLU A 28 -10.47 -11.75 7.14
CA GLU A 28 -9.28 -11.47 7.94
C GLU A 28 -9.06 -9.97 8.16
N SER A 29 -10.04 -9.10 7.85
CA SER A 29 -9.84 -7.64 7.75
C SER A 29 -9.57 -6.88 9.06
N ASN A 30 -9.31 -7.62 10.15
CA ASN A 30 -9.27 -7.19 11.55
C ASN A 30 -8.54 -8.23 12.41
N ASP A 31 -7.68 -9.06 11.81
CA ASP A 31 -6.99 -10.12 12.52
C ASP A 31 -5.67 -9.65 13.17
N GLY A 32 -5.30 -8.38 12.95
CA GLY A 32 -4.09 -7.74 13.45
C GLY A 32 -2.91 -7.84 12.48
N ASP A 33 -3.06 -8.55 11.36
CA ASP A 33 -2.04 -8.70 10.33
C ASP A 33 -2.55 -8.13 8.99
N CYS A 34 -1.81 -7.19 8.39
CA CYS A 34 -2.16 -6.66 7.08
C CYS A 34 -2.14 -7.75 5.97
N ASP A 35 -3.29 -8.08 5.42
CA ASP A 35 -3.60 -9.21 4.54
C ASP A 35 -4.01 -8.82 3.12
N ASP A 36 -4.13 -7.53 2.83
CA ASP A 36 -4.66 -7.01 1.56
C ASP A 36 -3.71 -7.19 0.35
N GLY A 37 -2.54 -7.79 0.56
CA GLY A 37 -1.55 -8.07 -0.47
C GLY A 37 -0.89 -6.83 -1.08
N GLY A 38 -1.13 -5.64 -0.52
CA GLY A 38 -0.53 -4.37 -0.93
C GLY A 38 0.90 -4.17 -0.41
N LEU A 39 1.43 -2.97 -0.63
CA LEU A 39 2.74 -2.60 -0.09
C LEU A 39 2.71 -2.64 1.44
N GLY A 40 3.68 -3.34 2.04
CA GLY A 40 3.73 -3.53 3.49
C GLY A 40 2.78 -4.61 4.02
N ALA A 41 2.01 -5.28 3.16
CA ALA A 41 1.18 -6.39 3.56
C ALA A 41 2.02 -7.60 3.96
N GLN A 42 1.59 -8.22 5.06
CA GLN A 42 2.17 -9.42 5.61
C GLN A 42 1.70 -10.65 4.84
N PHE A 43 0.45 -10.64 4.37
CA PHE A 43 -0.10 -11.67 3.50
C PHE A 43 -1.00 -11.09 2.39
N LYS A 44 -1.54 -11.99 1.55
CA LYS A 44 -2.40 -11.70 0.40
C LYS A 44 -3.69 -12.54 0.48
N ARG A 45 -4.29 -12.62 1.66
CA ARG A 45 -5.55 -13.35 1.92
C ARG A 45 -6.77 -12.51 1.53
N CYS A 46 -6.59 -11.19 1.46
CA CYS A 46 -7.61 -10.21 1.16
C CYS A 46 -7.33 -9.51 -0.18
N SER A 47 -8.37 -8.89 -0.74
CA SER A 47 -8.23 -8.01 -1.90
C SER A 47 -7.59 -6.69 -1.44
N LEU A 48 -6.87 -6.01 -2.32
CA LEU A 48 -6.22 -4.72 -1.99
C LEU A 48 -7.23 -3.72 -1.41
N GLY A 49 -6.90 -3.15 -0.25
CA GLY A 49 -7.77 -2.23 0.47
C GLY A 49 -9.01 -2.88 1.10
N SER A 50 -9.09 -4.22 1.19
CA SER A 50 -10.18 -4.93 1.87
C SER A 50 -9.88 -5.38 3.30
N ASP A 51 -8.67 -5.05 3.78
CA ASP A 51 -8.20 -5.21 5.14
C ASP A 51 -7.51 -3.91 5.61
N CYS A 52 -8.24 -2.80 5.58
CA CYS A 52 -7.63 -1.50 5.83
C CYS A 52 -7.56 -1.11 7.30
N ASP A 53 -8.24 -1.83 8.21
CA ASP A 53 -8.05 -1.62 9.65
C ASP A 53 -6.62 -2.04 10.06
N ASP A 54 -6.09 -3.11 9.46
CA ASP A 54 -4.71 -3.57 9.72
C ASP A 54 -3.69 -3.02 8.71
N CYS A 55 -4.09 -2.74 7.46
CA CYS A 55 -3.20 -2.22 6.40
C CYS A 55 -3.17 -0.70 6.24
N GLY A 56 -4.16 0.02 6.75
CA GLY A 56 -4.47 1.39 6.36
C GLY A 56 -5.13 1.51 4.98
N ALA A 57 -5.63 2.70 4.67
CA ALA A 57 -6.32 2.98 3.42
C ALA A 57 -5.38 2.92 2.21
N ARG A 58 -5.85 2.37 1.08
CA ARG A 58 -5.10 2.27 -0.17
C ARG A 58 -5.58 3.27 -1.19
N THR A 59 -4.70 3.75 -2.06
CA THR A 59 -5.11 4.49 -3.25
C THR A 59 -5.37 3.52 -4.39
N ALA A 60 -6.52 3.60 -5.07
CA ALA A 60 -6.73 2.84 -6.30
C ALA A 60 -5.68 3.27 -7.33
N GLY A 61 -4.92 2.30 -7.83
CA GLY A 61 -3.77 2.54 -8.68
C GLY A 61 -2.44 2.43 -7.93
N SER A 62 -2.35 2.92 -6.69
CA SER A 62 -1.12 2.87 -5.86
C SER A 62 -0.96 1.54 -5.11
N GLY A 63 -1.14 0.44 -5.84
CA GLY A 63 -0.92 -0.91 -5.37
C GLY A 63 0.31 -1.52 -6.02
N CYS A 64 1.02 -2.36 -5.26
CA CYS A 64 2.07 -3.22 -5.80
C CYS A 64 1.47 -4.41 -6.54
N VAL A 65 1.17 -4.23 -7.82
CA VAL A 65 0.73 -5.30 -8.72
C VAL A 65 1.93 -5.84 -9.48
N ASP A 66 2.15 -7.15 -9.39
CA ASP A 66 3.27 -7.85 -10.03
C ASP A 66 4.67 -7.26 -9.74
N GLY A 67 4.82 -6.64 -8.57
CA GLY A 67 6.08 -6.03 -8.13
C GLY A 67 6.33 -4.63 -8.69
N VAL A 68 5.31 -4.00 -9.26
CA VAL A 68 5.35 -2.64 -9.77
C VAL A 68 4.31 -1.80 -9.03
N LEU A 69 4.77 -0.69 -8.44
CA LEU A 69 3.92 0.35 -7.87
C LEU A 69 3.62 1.35 -8.98
N ARG A 70 2.33 1.63 -9.19
CA ARG A 70 1.87 2.63 -10.18
C ARG A 70 1.44 3.88 -9.41
N LEU A 71 2.10 5.01 -9.66
CA LEU A 71 1.80 6.28 -8.99
C LEU A 71 1.17 7.23 -10.00
N CYS A 72 0.03 7.80 -9.61
CA CYS A 72 -0.65 8.86 -10.35
C CYS A 72 -1.44 9.65 -9.32
N GLY A 73 -0.84 10.74 -8.86
CA GLY A 73 -1.39 11.66 -7.89
C GLY A 73 -1.59 13.03 -8.49
N SER A 74 -2.46 13.78 -7.83
CA SER A 74 -2.93 15.11 -8.18
C SER A 74 -2.80 16.06 -6.98
N SER A 75 -1.65 15.99 -6.30
CA SER A 75 -1.49 16.59 -4.96
C SER A 75 -0.49 17.73 -4.94
N CYS A 76 -0.05 18.20 -6.11
CA CYS A 76 0.94 19.24 -6.25
C CYS A 76 0.34 20.54 -6.80
N THR A 77 0.95 21.68 -6.47
CA THR A 77 0.52 23.00 -6.94
C THR A 77 0.69 23.21 -8.44
N PHE A 78 1.63 22.49 -9.07
CA PHE A 78 1.95 22.60 -10.49
C PHE A 78 1.31 21.48 -11.32
N GLU A 79 0.36 20.75 -10.75
CA GLU A 79 -0.39 19.75 -11.50
C GLU A 79 -1.19 20.40 -12.65
N GLY A 80 -1.02 19.88 -13.87
CA GLY A 80 -1.80 20.31 -15.03
C GLY A 80 -1.44 21.72 -15.52
N ASP A 81 -0.23 22.20 -15.18
CA ASP A 81 0.27 23.49 -15.65
C ASP A 81 0.86 23.43 -17.07
N GLY A 82 0.91 22.23 -17.64
CA GLY A 82 1.39 21.94 -18.98
C GLY A 82 2.86 21.54 -19.03
N GLY A 83 3.53 21.46 -17.88
CA GLY A 83 4.89 20.93 -17.73
C GLY A 83 4.90 19.75 -16.76
N CYS A 84 5.79 18.79 -17.01
CA CYS A 84 5.92 17.63 -16.13
C CYS A 84 6.89 17.88 -14.96
N ASP A 85 6.35 17.98 -13.74
CA ASP A 85 7.01 18.47 -12.52
C ASP A 85 7.39 17.39 -11.48
N ASP A 86 7.10 16.12 -11.75
CA ASP A 86 7.35 14.98 -10.84
C ASP A 86 8.81 14.79 -10.39
N GLY A 87 9.78 15.36 -11.12
CA GLY A 87 11.17 14.96 -11.05
C GLY A 87 11.41 13.55 -11.60
N GLY A 88 12.66 13.24 -11.92
CA GLY A 88 13.05 11.93 -12.45
C GLY A 88 13.02 11.81 -13.98
N ASN A 89 13.00 10.58 -14.49
CA ASN A 89 13.18 10.32 -15.91
C ASN A 89 11.94 10.73 -16.72
N GLY A 90 12.14 11.65 -17.67
CA GLY A 90 11.05 12.20 -18.49
C GLY A 90 10.32 13.37 -17.85
N ALA A 91 10.77 13.87 -16.69
CA ALA A 91 10.27 15.12 -16.11
C ALA A 91 11.07 16.33 -16.60
N GLU A 92 10.36 17.44 -16.78
CA GLU A 92 10.92 18.74 -17.19
C GLU A 92 11.37 19.53 -15.96
N PHE A 93 10.67 19.34 -14.84
CA PHE A 93 10.91 20.00 -13.57
C PHE A 93 10.85 18.99 -12.40
N GLN A 94 11.09 19.50 -11.19
CA GLN A 94 11.14 18.71 -9.94
C GLN A 94 10.39 19.40 -8.80
N SER A 95 9.39 20.23 -9.15
CA SER A 95 8.63 21.04 -8.20
C SER A 95 7.58 20.20 -7.45
N CYS A 96 7.28 19.01 -7.97
CA CYS A 96 6.34 18.05 -7.42
C CYS A 96 7.06 16.79 -6.92
N SER A 97 6.38 16.04 -6.04
CA SER A 97 6.87 14.71 -5.65
C SER A 97 6.67 13.73 -6.80
N PHE A 98 7.49 12.69 -6.86
CA PHE A 98 7.38 11.69 -7.93
C PHE A 98 5.98 11.05 -7.98
N GLY A 99 5.34 11.10 -9.15
CA GLY A 99 3.99 10.60 -9.39
C GLY A 99 2.88 11.46 -8.80
N SER A 100 3.08 12.77 -8.64
CA SER A 100 2.08 13.71 -8.10
C SER A 100 1.65 14.83 -9.06
N ASP A 101 2.19 14.84 -10.27
CA ASP A 101 1.79 15.67 -11.40
C ASP A 101 1.37 14.78 -12.60
N CYS A 102 0.40 13.90 -12.37
CA CYS A 102 0.01 12.88 -13.35
C CYS A 102 -0.62 13.46 -14.63
N ASP A 103 -1.24 14.63 -14.55
CA ASP A 103 -1.93 15.26 -15.67
C ASP A 103 -0.97 15.63 -16.80
N ASP A 104 0.24 16.07 -16.45
CA ASP A 104 1.30 16.41 -17.42
C ASP A 104 2.33 15.29 -17.57
N CYS A 105 2.65 14.58 -16.49
CA CYS A 105 3.67 13.52 -16.51
C CYS A 105 3.17 12.15 -16.95
N GLY A 106 1.87 11.89 -16.85
CA GLY A 106 1.30 10.55 -16.90
C GLY A 106 1.72 9.68 -15.70
N GLU A 107 1.26 8.42 -15.72
CA GLU A 107 1.52 7.47 -14.63
C GLU A 107 3.01 7.13 -14.47
N ARG A 108 3.48 7.10 -13.22
CA ARG A 108 4.84 6.71 -12.83
C ARG A 108 4.89 5.28 -12.32
N HIS A 109 6.06 4.65 -12.45
CA HIS A 109 6.31 3.29 -11.97
C HIS A 109 7.51 3.22 -11.06
N GLU A 110 7.36 2.56 -9.91
CA GLU A 110 8.48 2.14 -9.07
C GLU A 110 8.48 0.63 -8.89
N SER A 111 9.67 0.02 -8.81
CA SER A 111 9.74 -1.38 -8.40
C SER A 111 9.39 -1.45 -6.91
N CYS A 112 8.48 -2.34 -6.55
CA CYS A 112 8.21 -2.62 -5.16
C CYS A 112 8.28 -4.12 -4.89
N SER A 113 8.82 -4.46 -3.71
CA SER A 113 8.83 -5.85 -3.28
C SER A 113 7.42 -6.23 -2.80
N SER A 114 6.64 -6.84 -3.70
CA SER A 114 5.39 -7.55 -3.34
C SER A 114 5.65 -8.84 -2.58
N ARG A 115 6.92 -9.22 -2.41
CA ARG A 115 7.30 -10.43 -1.67
C ARG A 115 7.31 -10.09 -0.18
N PRO A 116 6.45 -10.74 0.64
CA PRO A 116 6.52 -10.56 2.08
C PRO A 116 7.94 -10.96 2.50
N PRO A 117 8.55 -10.26 3.48
CA PRO A 117 9.71 -10.82 4.16
C PRO A 117 9.26 -12.21 4.61
N ARG A 118 9.94 -13.27 4.16
CA ARG A 118 9.64 -14.61 4.67
C ARG A 118 9.75 -14.48 6.19
N LYS A 119 8.65 -14.66 6.95
CA LYS A 119 8.77 -14.96 8.37
C LYS A 119 9.77 -16.09 8.42
N ALA A 120 10.94 -15.85 9.03
CA ALA A 120 11.92 -16.91 9.23
C ALA A 120 11.14 -18.04 9.90
N ALA A 121 11.11 -19.23 9.29
CA ALA A 121 10.35 -20.34 9.82
C ALA A 121 10.75 -20.49 11.29
N VAL A 122 9.81 -20.25 12.21
CA VAL A 122 10.07 -20.48 13.62
C VAL A 122 10.47 -21.95 13.72
N PRO A 123 11.70 -22.28 14.15
CA PRO A 123 12.10 -23.66 14.27
C PRO A 123 11.10 -24.36 15.20
N PRO A 124 10.68 -25.60 14.88
CA PRO A 124 9.73 -26.31 15.72
C PRO A 124 10.23 -26.34 17.17
N PRO A 125 9.33 -26.21 18.16
CA PRO A 125 9.72 -26.26 19.56
C PRO A 125 10.48 -27.56 19.81
N HIS A 126 11.68 -27.44 20.39
CA HIS A 126 12.48 -28.60 20.77
C HIS A 126 11.70 -29.34 21.89
N MET A 127 11.15 -30.51 21.58
CA MET A 127 10.56 -31.40 22.57
C MET A 127 11.66 -31.81 23.57
N PRO A 128 11.46 -31.66 24.89
CA PRO A 128 12.42 -32.16 25.86
C PRO A 128 12.43 -33.69 25.80
N ILE A 129 13.61 -34.27 25.57
CA ILE A 129 13.85 -35.71 25.66
C ILE A 129 13.66 -36.09 27.13
N LEU A 130 12.58 -36.81 27.45
CA LEU A 130 12.43 -37.45 28.77
C LEU A 130 13.59 -38.44 28.95
N ALA A 131 14.46 -38.15 29.90
CA ALA A 131 15.45 -39.12 30.36
C ALA A 131 14.74 -40.31 31.01
N PRO A 132 15.15 -41.55 30.75
CA PRO A 132 14.61 -42.70 31.47
C PRO A 132 15.10 -42.68 32.92
N GLU A 133 14.15 -42.83 33.82
CA GLU A 133 14.36 -42.93 35.26
C GLU A 133 15.19 -44.20 35.58
N SER A 134 16.20 -44.07 36.43
CA SER A 134 16.96 -45.19 37.02
C SER A 134 16.84 -45.19 38.52
#